data_AF-A0A2P4XJL4-F1
#
_entry.id   AF-A0A2P4XJL4-F1
#
_cell.length_a   1.000
_cell.length_b   1.000
_cell.length_c   1.000
_cell.angle_alpha   90.00
_cell.angle_beta   90.00
_cell.angle_gamma   90.00
#
_symmetry.space_group_name_H-M   'P 1'
#
loop_
_entity.id
_entity.type
_entity.pdbx_description
1 polymer ?
#
loop_
_entity_poly.entity_id
_entity_poly.type
_entity_poly.pdbx_seq_one_letter_code
_entity_poly.pdbx_strand_id
1 'polypeptide(L)'
;MKDFLAELKAGEIAEMVLLKPETSPEDLNSSSVMDEDVLEGFTKQRATRLGSEILKNPEDPVYTVVKEFSDVVSKHPPSQLPSDRGVIDAFFAEKAKSGMVRESKSPHSTPTFCVRKPNGKWCLVHAYNKLNNETVPAQTPILRKDVFAEQHVGFRAEGGQTAMEVHLKHLRRVFEVMRANKLYANIDKCVFAAEEIKVLGCFVSRVSVRADPGKVKAIAAWPTPRSQKDFRK
;
A
#
# COMPACT_ATOMS: atom_id res chain seq x y z
N MET A 1 -0.33 -13.84 13.04
CA MET A 1 -1.09 -13.38 11.86
C MET A 1 -2.60 -13.54 12.05
N LYS A 2 -3.09 -14.62 12.67
CA LYS A 2 -4.48 -14.71 13.15
C LYS A 2 -4.79 -13.64 14.21
N ASP A 3 -3.81 -13.27 15.02
CA ASP A 3 -3.99 -12.28 16.10
C ASP A 3 -4.07 -10.82 15.60
N PHE A 4 -3.44 -10.49 14.47
CA PHE A 4 -3.48 -9.14 13.88
C PHE A 4 -4.90 -8.72 13.48
N LEU A 5 -5.65 -9.63 12.84
CA LEU A 5 -7.05 -9.40 12.48
C LEU A 5 -8.00 -9.56 13.67
N ALA A 6 -7.57 -10.22 14.76
CA ALA A 6 -8.37 -10.41 15.97
C ALA A 6 -8.30 -9.20 16.92
N GLU A 7 -7.14 -8.52 16.97
CA GLU A 7 -6.96 -7.25 17.70
C GLU A 7 -7.60 -6.05 16.98
N LEU A 8 -7.79 -6.16 15.66
CA LEU A 8 -8.58 -5.26 14.83
C LEU A 8 -10.03 -5.72 14.84
N LYS A 9 -10.81 -5.42 15.90
CA LYS A 9 -12.24 -5.80 15.90
C LYS A 9 -12.91 -5.24 14.64
N ALA A 10 -13.75 -6.03 13.99
CA ALA A 10 -14.55 -5.58 12.85
C ALA A 10 -15.33 -4.32 13.26
N GLY A 11 -14.97 -3.16 12.69
CA GLY A 11 -15.51 -1.84 13.03
C GLY A 11 -14.56 -0.86 13.73
N GLU A 12 -13.43 -1.30 14.30
CA GLU A 12 -12.52 -0.38 15.02
C GLU A 12 -11.43 0.25 14.13
N ILE A 13 -10.99 -0.42 13.06
CA ILE A 13 -9.87 0.03 12.20
C ILE A 13 -10.18 -0.24 10.70
N ALA A 14 -11.47 -0.30 10.33
CA ALA A 14 -11.88 -0.35 8.93
C ALA A 14 -11.87 1.03 8.23
N GLU A 15 -11.35 2.06 8.90
CA GLU A 15 -11.63 3.45 8.52
C GLU A 15 -10.38 4.17 8.02
N MET A 16 -10.25 4.25 6.70
CA MET A 16 -9.39 5.25 6.07
C MET A 16 -10.12 6.60 6.12
N VAL A 17 -9.77 7.44 7.09
CA VAL A 17 -10.44 8.75 7.26
C VAL A 17 -9.94 9.70 6.16
N LEU A 18 -10.85 10.08 5.28
CA LEU A 18 -10.66 11.16 4.30
C LEU A 18 -11.27 12.47 4.84
N LEU A 19 -10.50 13.56 4.75
CA LEU A 19 -10.86 14.85 5.34
C LEU A 19 -11.80 15.67 4.45
N LYS A 20 -12.64 16.51 5.07
CA LYS A 20 -13.59 17.43 4.43
C LYS A 20 -13.14 18.90 4.62
N PRO A 21 -13.22 19.77 3.60
CA PRO A 21 -13.46 21.21 3.78
C PRO A 21 -14.98 21.47 3.83
N GLU A 22 -15.43 22.21 4.85
CA GLU A 22 -16.85 22.51 5.09
C GLU A 22 -17.52 23.25 3.92
N THR A 23 -18.34 22.56 3.11
CA THR A 23 -19.52 23.11 2.40
C THR A 23 -20.48 21.97 2.01
N SER A 24 -21.64 22.33 1.46
CA SER A 24 -23.00 21.72 1.48
C SER A 24 -23.20 20.27 1.02
N PRO A 25 -24.36 19.65 1.34
CA PRO A 25 -24.71 18.29 0.92
C PRO A 25 -25.33 18.31 -0.48
N GLU A 26 -24.62 17.79 -1.46
CA GLU A 26 -25.19 17.47 -2.77
C GLU A 26 -24.86 16.03 -3.16
N ASP A 27 -25.83 15.41 -3.83
CA ASP A 27 -26.01 13.98 -3.99
C ASP A 27 -24.86 13.24 -4.68
N LEU A 28 -24.77 11.94 -4.35
CA LEU A 28 -23.82 10.97 -4.90
C LEU A 28 -23.92 10.91 -6.43
N ASN A 29 -23.04 11.63 -7.13
CA ASN A 29 -22.94 11.46 -8.58
C ASN A 29 -22.01 10.28 -8.89
N SER A 30 -22.63 9.13 -9.12
CA SER A 30 -21.99 7.95 -9.68
C SER A 30 -21.82 8.17 -11.18
N SER A 31 -20.57 8.19 -11.65
CA SER A 31 -20.13 8.52 -13.02
C SER A 31 -19.98 10.02 -13.31
N SER A 32 -18.82 10.57 -12.98
CA SER A 32 -18.25 11.68 -13.75
C SER A 32 -16.81 11.37 -14.13
N VAL A 33 -16.57 11.31 -15.44
CA VAL A 33 -15.22 11.46 -16.01
C VAL A 33 -14.83 12.90 -15.70
N MET A 34 -13.85 13.10 -14.82
CA MET A 34 -13.35 14.45 -14.54
C MET A 34 -12.43 14.90 -15.68
N ASP A 35 -12.45 16.21 -15.90
CA ASP A 35 -11.57 16.92 -16.83
C ASP A 35 -10.08 16.75 -16.44
N GLU A 36 -9.17 16.78 -17.43
CA GLU A 36 -7.71 16.63 -17.23
C GLU A 36 -7.15 17.72 -16.30
N ASP A 37 -7.70 18.94 -16.33
CA ASP A 37 -7.25 20.04 -15.46
C ASP A 37 -7.58 19.78 -13.98
N VAL A 38 -8.73 19.13 -13.73
CA VAL A 38 -9.15 18.71 -12.39
C VAL A 38 -8.25 17.56 -11.90
N LEU A 39 -7.88 16.64 -12.79
CA LEU A 39 -6.93 15.57 -12.51
C LEU A 39 -5.53 16.13 -12.20
N GLU A 40 -5.09 17.17 -12.90
CA GLU A 40 -3.81 17.84 -12.65
C GLU A 40 -3.80 18.58 -11.30
N GLY A 41 -4.91 19.25 -10.95
CA GLY A 41 -5.12 19.87 -9.64
C GLY A 41 -5.00 18.86 -8.48
N PHE A 42 -5.65 17.70 -8.61
CA PHE A 42 -5.50 16.61 -7.63
C PHE A 42 -4.08 16.05 -7.61
N THR A 43 -3.40 15.99 -8.76
CA THR A 43 -2.01 15.50 -8.85
C THR A 43 -1.02 16.43 -8.14
N LYS A 44 -1.21 17.76 -8.22
CA LYS A 44 -0.43 18.76 -7.47
C LYS A 44 -0.73 18.71 -5.97
N GLN A 45 -2.00 18.60 -5.55
CA GLN A 45 -2.37 18.48 -4.13
C GLN A 45 -1.81 17.19 -3.50
N ARG A 46 -1.79 16.07 -4.25
CA ARG A 46 -1.17 14.79 -3.85
C ARG A 46 0.34 14.90 -3.61
N ALA A 47 1.07 15.72 -4.38
CA ALA A 47 2.52 15.86 -4.22
C ALA A 47 2.90 16.41 -2.84
N THR A 48 2.08 17.29 -2.27
CA THR A 48 2.34 17.95 -0.97
C THR A 48 2.12 17.02 0.25
N ARG A 49 1.31 15.95 0.13
CA ARG A 49 1.01 14.98 1.21
C ARG A 49 1.58 13.58 0.95
N LEU A 50 2.56 13.47 0.06
CA LEU A 50 3.19 12.21 -0.32
C LEU A 50 4.40 11.91 0.56
N GLY A 51 4.32 10.79 1.27
CA GLY A 51 5.46 10.12 1.89
C GLY A 51 6.39 10.97 2.72
N SER A 52 7.70 10.92 2.42
CA SER A 52 8.70 11.62 3.24
C SER A 52 8.73 13.14 3.08
N GLU A 53 7.94 13.71 2.16
CA GLU A 53 7.74 15.16 2.02
C GLU A 53 7.11 15.76 3.29
N ILE A 54 6.20 15.02 3.95
CA ILE A 54 5.53 15.44 5.20
C ILE A 54 6.55 15.69 6.31
N LEU A 55 7.64 14.92 6.36
CA LEU A 55 8.72 15.12 7.35
C LEU A 55 9.51 16.42 7.16
N LYS A 56 9.30 17.16 6.05
CA LYS A 56 9.95 18.45 5.80
C LYS A 56 9.11 19.64 6.26
N ASN A 57 7.82 19.44 6.60
CA ASN A 57 6.93 20.51 7.04
C ASN A 57 6.46 20.29 8.49
N PRO A 58 7.09 20.95 9.49
CA PRO A 58 6.70 20.82 10.90
C PRO A 58 5.29 21.34 11.22
N GLU A 59 4.70 22.19 10.37
CA GLU A 59 3.35 22.70 10.56
C GLU A 59 2.26 21.74 10.03
N ASP A 60 2.66 20.64 9.38
CA ASP A 60 1.70 19.65 8.90
C ASP A 60 1.08 18.89 10.10
N PRO A 61 -0.26 18.78 10.18
CA PRO A 61 -0.95 18.15 11.31
C PRO A 61 -0.59 16.67 11.51
N VAL A 62 -0.09 15.98 10.48
CA VAL A 62 0.32 14.58 10.54
C VAL A 62 1.80 14.43 10.93
N TYR A 63 2.61 15.49 10.83
CA TYR A 63 4.05 15.48 11.08
C TYR A 63 4.41 14.85 12.44
N THR A 64 3.78 15.33 13.51
CA THR A 64 4.10 14.93 14.89
C THR A 64 3.92 13.42 15.09
N VAL A 65 2.83 12.85 14.58
CA VAL A 65 2.53 11.42 14.71
C VAL A 65 3.51 10.59 13.87
N VAL A 66 3.77 10.98 12.62
CA VAL A 66 4.71 10.23 11.76
C VAL A 66 6.14 10.28 12.32
N LYS A 67 6.54 11.41 12.91
CA LYS A 67 7.86 11.55 13.56
C LYS A 67 7.98 10.67 14.81
N GLU A 68 6.95 10.65 15.65
CA GLU A 68 6.87 9.80 16.85
C GLU A 68 7.00 8.30 16.51
N PHE A 69 6.46 7.88 15.37
CA PHE A 69 6.44 6.50 14.90
C PHE A 69 7.45 6.22 13.77
N SER A 70 8.56 6.96 13.73
CA SER A 70 9.61 6.81 12.72
C SER A 70 10.36 5.45 12.76
N ASP A 71 10.23 4.71 13.86
CA ASP A 71 10.69 3.34 14.01
C ASP A 71 9.89 2.34 13.16
N VAL A 72 8.59 2.61 12.94
CA VAL A 72 7.70 1.77 12.12
C VAL A 72 7.39 2.36 10.74
N VAL A 73 7.53 3.67 10.55
CA VAL A 73 7.35 4.36 9.27
C VAL A 73 8.67 5.00 8.83
N SER A 74 9.44 4.29 8.00
CA SER A 74 10.83 4.65 7.66
C SER A 74 11.13 4.60 6.16
N LYS A 75 12.15 5.36 5.73
CA LYS A 75 12.75 5.29 4.37
C LYS A 75 13.52 4.00 4.13
N HIS A 76 14.04 3.41 5.21
CA HIS A 76 14.85 2.20 5.17
C HIS A 76 14.17 1.11 6.02
N PRO A 77 13.00 0.60 5.61
CA PRO A 77 12.44 -0.56 6.27
C PRO A 77 13.46 -1.73 6.17
N PRO A 78 13.43 -2.73 7.08
CA PRO A 78 14.52 -3.72 7.29
C PRO A 78 14.95 -4.64 6.12
N SER A 79 14.68 -4.31 4.86
CA SER A 79 14.81 -5.19 3.69
C SER A 79 15.56 -4.58 2.50
N GLN A 80 16.63 -3.80 2.74
CA GLN A 80 17.48 -3.36 1.63
C GLN A 80 18.32 -4.52 1.07
N LEU A 81 18.61 -4.47 -0.23
CA LEU A 81 19.43 -5.45 -0.97
C LEU A 81 20.82 -4.83 -1.21
N PRO A 82 21.91 -5.62 -1.19
CA PRO A 82 23.25 -5.11 -1.46
C PRO A 82 23.47 -4.80 -2.96
N SER A 83 24.47 -3.96 -3.22
CA SER A 83 24.89 -3.53 -4.57
C SER A 83 26.08 -4.35 -5.10
N ASP A 84 26.40 -4.18 -6.39
CA ASP A 84 26.96 -5.20 -7.30
C ASP A 84 28.40 -5.75 -7.09
N ARG A 85 28.60 -6.99 -7.61
CA ARG A 85 29.71 -8.00 -7.53
C ARG A 85 29.77 -8.81 -6.21
N GLY A 86 29.61 -10.14 -6.33
CA GLY A 86 29.41 -11.04 -5.18
C GLY A 86 28.01 -10.94 -4.58
N VAL A 87 27.04 -10.41 -5.34
CA VAL A 87 25.71 -9.98 -4.86
C VAL A 87 24.96 -11.04 -4.06
N ILE A 88 25.03 -12.30 -4.49
CA ILE A 88 24.35 -13.40 -3.83
C ILE A 88 24.99 -13.66 -2.45
N ASP A 89 26.32 -13.79 -2.41
CA ASP A 89 27.06 -14.05 -1.17
C ASP A 89 26.99 -12.87 -0.21
N ALA A 90 27.17 -11.65 -0.71
CA ALA A 90 27.02 -10.42 0.08
C ALA A 90 25.59 -10.27 0.63
N PHE A 91 24.58 -10.64 -0.16
CA PHE A 91 23.19 -10.65 0.32
C PHE A 91 23.01 -11.66 1.43
N PHE A 92 23.44 -12.90 1.25
CA PHE A 92 23.27 -13.92 2.29
C PHE A 92 24.13 -13.62 3.53
N ALA A 93 25.31 -13.02 3.39
CA ALA A 93 26.12 -12.56 4.51
C ALA A 93 25.43 -11.45 5.32
N GLU A 94 24.86 -10.45 4.64
CA GLU A 94 24.08 -9.39 5.29
C GLU A 94 22.84 -9.97 5.99
N LYS A 95 22.08 -10.84 5.31
CA LYS A 95 20.88 -11.47 5.88
C LYS A 95 21.21 -12.44 7.02
N ALA A 96 22.36 -13.10 6.99
CA ALA A 96 22.83 -13.94 8.07
C ALA A 96 23.17 -13.08 9.29
N LYS A 97 23.88 -11.97 9.08
CA LYS A 97 24.17 -10.97 10.12
C LYS A 97 22.90 -10.38 10.73
N SER A 98 21.85 -10.16 9.92
CA SER A 98 20.56 -9.67 10.39
C SER A 98 19.66 -10.76 10.99
N GLY A 99 20.11 -12.02 11.06
CA GLY A 99 19.33 -13.15 11.58
C GLY A 99 18.14 -13.59 10.70
N MET A 100 18.05 -13.11 9.46
CA MET A 100 16.97 -13.47 8.53
C MET A 100 17.19 -14.82 7.84
N VAL A 101 18.45 -15.24 7.68
CA VAL A 101 18.83 -16.53 7.09
C VAL A 101 19.88 -17.21 7.95
N ARG A 102 20.02 -18.52 7.80
CA ARG A 102 21.04 -19.34 8.46
C ARG A 102 21.46 -20.47 7.55
N GLU A 103 22.61 -21.06 7.83
CA GLU A 103 23.01 -22.32 7.19
C GLU A 103 21.98 -23.42 7.43
N SER A 104 21.78 -24.24 6.41
CA SER A 104 20.79 -25.31 6.39
C SER A 104 21.42 -26.60 5.89
N LYS A 105 20.98 -27.72 6.48
CA LYS A 105 21.30 -29.08 6.02
C LYS A 105 20.08 -29.76 5.38
N SER A 106 19.12 -28.97 4.91
CA SER A 106 17.91 -29.45 4.25
C SER A 106 18.26 -30.30 3.02
N PRO A 107 17.57 -31.43 2.80
CA PRO A 107 17.70 -32.19 1.55
C PRO A 107 17.09 -31.47 0.34
N HIS A 108 16.36 -30.37 0.57
CA HIS A 108 15.72 -29.56 -0.45
C HIS A 108 16.43 -28.21 -0.61
N SER A 109 16.61 -27.79 -1.86
CA SER A 109 17.11 -26.48 -2.26
C SER A 109 16.32 -25.95 -3.45
N THR A 110 16.41 -24.64 -3.67
CA THR A 110 15.83 -23.96 -4.84
C THR A 110 16.90 -23.10 -5.50
N PRO A 111 16.97 -23.07 -6.84
CA PRO A 111 17.94 -22.23 -7.52
C PRO A 111 17.63 -20.76 -7.26
N THR A 112 18.70 -19.99 -7.03
CA THR A 112 18.66 -18.56 -6.73
C THR A 112 19.44 -17.80 -7.80
N PHE A 113 18.84 -16.75 -8.36
CA PHE A 113 19.48 -15.93 -9.38
C PHE A 113 19.13 -14.45 -9.20
N CYS A 114 19.89 -13.58 -9.86
CA CYS A 114 19.70 -12.13 -9.79
C CYS A 114 19.03 -11.60 -11.06
N VAL A 115 18.07 -10.70 -10.90
CA VAL A 115 17.43 -9.96 -12.00
C VAL A 115 17.72 -8.47 -11.82
N ARG A 116 18.02 -7.79 -12.92
CA ARG A 116 18.24 -6.34 -12.92
C ARG A 116 16.91 -5.61 -13.00
N LYS A 117 16.63 -4.73 -12.04
CA LYS A 117 15.47 -3.83 -12.07
C LYS A 117 15.70 -2.71 -13.09
N PRO A 118 14.63 -2.07 -13.61
CA PRO A 118 14.73 -0.91 -14.49
C PRO A 118 15.54 0.25 -13.89
N ASN A 119 15.56 0.38 -12.56
CA ASN A 119 16.34 1.38 -11.83
C ASN A 119 17.83 0.99 -11.62
N GLY A 120 18.31 -0.06 -12.29
CA GLY A 120 19.69 -0.54 -12.20
C GLY A 120 20.02 -1.39 -10.98
N LYS A 121 19.13 -1.50 -9.98
CA LYS A 121 19.36 -2.32 -8.78
C LYS A 121 19.17 -3.81 -9.05
N TRP A 122 19.89 -4.65 -8.30
CA TRP A 122 19.68 -6.10 -8.35
C TRP A 122 18.52 -6.56 -7.49
N CYS A 123 17.88 -7.65 -7.90
CA CYS A 123 16.89 -8.37 -7.14
C CYS A 123 17.23 -9.85 -7.13
N LEU A 124 17.38 -10.38 -5.93
CA LEU A 124 17.53 -11.81 -5.73
C LEU A 124 16.16 -12.49 -5.90
N VAL A 125 16.12 -13.53 -6.72
CA VAL A 125 14.92 -14.30 -7.04
C VAL A 125 15.21 -15.77 -6.75
N HIS A 126 14.30 -16.39 -5.99
CA HIS A 126 14.30 -17.82 -5.72
C HIS A 126 13.24 -18.48 -6.61
N ALA A 127 13.63 -19.48 -7.40
CA ALA A 127 12.69 -20.20 -8.26
C ALA A 127 11.96 -21.31 -7.49
N TYR A 128 10.91 -20.93 -6.75
CA TYR A 128 10.07 -21.83 -5.97
C TYR A 128 9.05 -22.63 -6.80
N ASN A 129 9.14 -22.68 -8.13
CA ASN A 129 8.13 -23.33 -8.98
C ASN A 129 7.86 -24.79 -8.59
N LYS A 130 8.92 -25.58 -8.36
CA LYS A 130 8.79 -26.98 -7.92
C LYS A 130 8.19 -27.08 -6.53
N LEU A 131 8.65 -26.25 -5.59
CA LEU A 131 8.12 -26.20 -4.23
C LEU A 131 6.64 -25.85 -4.22
N ASN A 132 6.24 -24.82 -4.97
CA ASN A 132 4.86 -24.35 -5.05
C ASN A 132 3.91 -25.43 -5.60
N ASN A 133 4.38 -26.28 -6.53
CA ASN A 133 3.59 -27.40 -7.07
C ASN A 133 3.39 -28.53 -6.06
N GLU A 134 4.32 -28.70 -5.12
CA GLU A 134 4.29 -29.74 -4.10
C GLU A 134 3.57 -29.28 -2.81
N THR A 135 3.45 -27.96 -2.60
CA THR A 135 2.76 -27.39 -1.44
C THR A 135 1.26 -27.20 -1.67
N VAL A 136 0.45 -27.48 -0.65
CA VAL A 136 -0.98 -27.14 -0.65
C VAL A 136 -1.15 -25.64 -0.42
N PRO A 137 -1.82 -24.90 -1.33
CA PRO A 137 -2.06 -23.47 -1.12
C PRO A 137 -2.95 -23.25 0.10
N ALA A 138 -2.52 -22.40 1.03
CA ALA A 138 -3.39 -21.92 2.08
C ALA A 138 -4.50 -21.05 1.47
N GLN A 139 -5.76 -21.47 1.59
CA GLN A 139 -6.90 -20.67 1.18
C GLN A 139 -7.35 -19.80 2.35
N THR A 140 -7.07 -18.51 2.27
CA THR A 140 -7.76 -17.49 3.05
C THR A 140 -8.75 -16.79 2.13
N PRO A 141 -10.04 -16.70 2.48
CA PRO A 141 -11.00 -15.97 1.68
C PRO A 141 -10.62 -14.49 1.69
N ILE A 142 -10.19 -13.98 0.53
CA ILE A 142 -9.87 -12.57 0.32
C ILE A 142 -11.04 -11.93 -0.39
N LEU A 143 -11.55 -10.83 0.16
CA LEU A 143 -12.62 -10.06 -0.45
C LEU A 143 -12.18 -9.53 -1.82
N ARG A 144 -13.11 -9.52 -2.78
CA ARG A 144 -12.84 -8.94 -4.09
C ARG A 144 -12.66 -7.42 -3.98
N LYS A 145 -11.77 -6.87 -4.80
CA LYS A 145 -11.33 -5.45 -4.71
C LYS A 145 -12.46 -4.42 -4.82
N ASP A 146 -13.51 -4.73 -5.57
CA ASP A 146 -14.72 -3.92 -5.77
C ASP A 146 -15.50 -3.83 -4.46
N VAL A 147 -15.78 -4.99 -3.85
CA VAL A 147 -16.47 -5.05 -2.56
C VAL A 147 -15.65 -4.39 -1.45
N PHE A 148 -14.32 -4.54 -1.46
CA PHE A 148 -13.44 -3.83 -0.54
C PHE A 148 -13.54 -2.31 -0.70
N ALA A 149 -13.43 -1.79 -1.92
CA ALA A 149 -13.41 -0.34 -2.15
C ALA A 149 -14.75 0.34 -1.79
N GLU A 150 -15.88 -0.31 -2.04
CA GLU A 150 -17.21 0.20 -1.72
C GLU A 150 -17.46 0.32 -0.21
N GLN A 151 -16.87 -0.56 0.60
CA GLN A 151 -17.01 -0.53 2.07
C GLN A 151 -16.33 0.68 2.74
N HIS A 152 -15.46 1.39 2.03
CA HIS A 152 -14.63 2.47 2.59
C HIS A 152 -15.07 3.88 2.17
N VAL A 153 -16.28 4.05 1.64
CA VAL A 153 -16.85 5.36 1.31
C VAL A 153 -17.66 5.91 2.48
N GLY A 154 -17.22 7.06 3.01
CA GLY A 154 -17.97 7.83 3.99
C GLY A 154 -17.59 7.53 5.44
N PHE A 155 -16.84 8.44 6.06
CA PHE A 155 -16.75 8.55 7.51
C PHE A 155 -17.53 9.77 7.99
N ARG A 156 -18.27 9.63 9.10
CA ARG A 156 -18.99 10.71 9.78
C ARG A 156 -18.26 11.00 11.09
N ALA A 157 -17.78 12.22 11.28
CA ALA A 157 -17.24 12.62 12.57
C ALA A 157 -18.35 12.53 13.63
N GLU A 158 -18.15 11.70 14.65
CA GLU A 158 -19.02 11.63 15.81
C GLU A 158 -18.40 12.42 16.98
N GLY A 159 -19.24 13.12 17.75
CA GLY A 159 -18.86 13.70 19.03
C GLY A 159 -18.06 15.02 18.99
N GLY A 160 -18.37 15.93 18.05
CA GLY A 160 -17.84 17.31 18.06
C GLY A 160 -16.35 17.47 17.74
N GLN A 161 -15.68 16.38 17.34
CA GLN A 161 -14.29 16.39 16.88
C GLN A 161 -14.20 16.68 15.39
N THR A 162 -13.11 17.32 14.98
CA THR A 162 -12.80 17.52 13.56
C THR A 162 -12.41 16.20 12.90
N ALA A 163 -12.61 16.09 11.58
CA ALA A 163 -12.18 14.91 10.83
C ALA A 163 -10.68 14.63 10.96
N MET A 164 -9.86 15.68 11.14
CA MET A 164 -8.41 15.55 11.34
C MET A 164 -8.08 14.92 12.68
N GLU A 165 -8.72 15.35 13.77
CA GLU A 165 -8.48 14.79 15.10
C GLU A 165 -8.81 13.30 15.16
N VAL A 166 -9.91 12.90 14.52
CA VAL A 166 -10.27 11.48 14.41
C VAL A 166 -9.24 10.71 13.57
N HIS A 167 -8.80 11.26 12.42
CA HIS A 167 -7.76 10.64 11.61
C HIS A 167 -6.44 10.43 12.38
N LEU A 168 -6.00 11.43 13.16
CA LEU A 168 -4.77 11.33 13.96
C LEU A 168 -4.88 10.27 15.06
N LYS A 169 -6.05 10.13 15.69
CA LYS A 169 -6.31 9.05 16.65
C LYS A 169 -6.22 7.67 15.99
N HIS A 170 -6.83 7.50 14.80
CA HIS A 170 -6.77 6.25 14.05
C HIS A 170 -5.34 5.92 13.60
N LEU A 171 -4.59 6.91 13.11
CA LEU A 171 -3.19 6.73 12.71
C LEU A 171 -2.33 6.26 13.89
N ARG A 172 -2.45 6.90 15.06
CA ARG A 172 -1.72 6.49 16.26
C ARG A 172 -2.05 5.03 16.61
N ARG A 173 -3.34 4.67 16.61
CA ARG A 173 -3.77 3.30 16.90
C ARG A 173 -3.19 2.27 15.90
N VAL A 174 -3.23 2.58 14.61
CA VAL A 174 -2.64 1.72 13.57
C VAL A 174 -1.13 1.55 13.79
N PHE A 175 -0.40 2.63 14.06
CA PHE A 175 1.04 2.55 14.26
C PHE A 175 1.43 1.81 15.53
N GLU A 176 0.64 1.91 16.61
CA GLU A 176 0.82 1.08 17.81
C GLU A 176 0.67 -0.42 17.50
N VAL A 177 -0.38 -0.79 16.76
CA VAL A 177 -0.59 -2.18 16.33
C VAL A 177 0.56 -2.66 15.45
N MET A 178 1.02 -1.82 14.52
CA MET A 178 2.18 -2.13 13.69
C MET A 178 3.44 -2.37 14.53
N ARG A 179 3.71 -1.49 15.51
CA ARG A 179 4.85 -1.62 16.42
C ARG A 179 4.79 -2.91 17.24
N ALA A 180 3.63 -3.22 17.83
CA ALA A 180 3.42 -4.46 18.59
C ALA A 180 3.65 -5.71 17.74
N ASN A 181 3.27 -5.67 16.47
CA ASN A 181 3.38 -6.78 15.52
C ASN A 181 4.67 -6.77 14.69
N LYS A 182 5.61 -5.86 14.94
CA LYS A 182 6.86 -5.69 14.17
C LYS A 182 6.61 -5.54 12.66
N LEU A 183 5.57 -4.77 12.32
CA LEU A 183 5.24 -4.38 10.95
C LEU A 183 5.79 -2.99 10.66
N TYR A 184 6.23 -2.77 9.41
CA TYR A 184 6.88 -1.54 8.99
C TYR A 184 6.26 -1.02 7.70
N ALA A 185 5.97 0.28 7.64
CA ALA A 185 5.54 0.97 6.44
C ALA A 185 6.74 1.68 5.80
N ASN A 186 6.81 1.63 4.47
CA ASN A 186 7.74 2.45 3.73
C ASN A 186 7.15 3.85 3.57
N ILE A 187 7.74 4.83 4.26
CA ILE A 187 7.22 6.20 4.26
C ILE A 187 7.11 6.78 2.85
N ASP A 188 8.05 6.49 1.95
CA ASP A 188 8.04 7.05 0.58
C ASP A 188 6.85 6.55 -0.25
N LYS A 189 6.12 5.54 0.23
CA LYS A 189 4.90 5.01 -0.39
C LYS A 189 3.62 5.34 0.36
N CYS A 190 3.72 5.98 1.53
CA CYS A 190 2.56 6.35 2.32
C CYS A 190 1.93 7.64 1.79
N VAL A 191 0.61 7.72 1.89
CA VAL A 191 -0.17 8.94 1.65
C VAL A 191 -1.05 9.12 2.88
N PHE A 192 -0.97 10.27 3.51
CA PHE A 192 -1.71 10.56 4.74
C PHE A 192 -2.71 11.69 4.51
N ALA A 193 -3.86 11.60 5.18
CA ALA A 193 -4.86 12.66 5.23
C ALA A 193 -5.26 13.24 3.86
N ALA A 194 -5.21 12.47 2.77
CA ALA A 194 -5.54 12.98 1.43
C ALA A 194 -7.04 12.94 1.15
N GLU A 195 -7.53 13.84 0.29
CA GLU A 195 -8.94 13.90 -0.16
C GLU A 195 -9.30 12.82 -1.19
N GLU A 196 -8.30 12.16 -1.76
CA GLU A 196 -8.48 10.99 -2.61
C GLU A 196 -7.20 10.15 -2.59
N ILE A 197 -7.34 8.83 -2.45
CA ILE A 197 -6.22 7.89 -2.35
C ILE A 197 -6.38 6.78 -3.40
N LYS A 198 -5.28 6.41 -4.04
CA LYS A 198 -5.23 5.26 -4.95
C LYS A 198 -5.11 3.96 -4.14
N VAL A 199 -6.15 3.13 -4.16
CA VAL A 199 -6.21 1.85 -3.43
C VAL A 199 -6.61 0.73 -4.39
N LEU A 200 -5.81 -0.34 -4.45
CA LEU A 200 -6.04 -1.52 -5.31
C LEU A 200 -6.27 -1.20 -6.82
N GLY A 201 -5.79 -0.04 -7.26
CA GLY A 201 -5.96 0.46 -8.63
C GLY A 201 -7.35 1.02 -8.93
N CYS A 202 -8.04 1.45 -7.90
CA CYS A 202 -9.13 2.42 -7.94
C CYS A 202 -8.69 3.67 -7.18
N PHE A 203 -9.34 4.80 -7.45
CA PHE A 203 -9.27 5.99 -6.62
C PHE A 203 -10.47 6.00 -5.68
N VAL A 204 -10.19 6.13 -4.39
CA VAL A 204 -11.20 6.20 -3.33
C VAL A 204 -11.18 7.61 -2.79
N SER A 205 -12.29 8.30 -2.96
CA SER A 205 -12.56 9.61 -2.39
C SER A 205 -13.67 9.51 -1.35
N ARG A 206 -13.98 10.62 -0.69
CA ARG A 206 -15.07 10.68 0.30
C ARG A 206 -16.44 10.34 -0.29
N VAL A 207 -16.65 10.60 -1.58
CA VAL A 207 -17.96 10.56 -2.24
C VAL A 207 -18.04 9.52 -3.35
N SER A 208 -16.91 9.02 -3.83
CA SER A 208 -16.88 8.13 -4.98
C SER A 208 -15.69 7.17 -4.96
N VAL A 209 -15.91 5.99 -5.51
CA VAL A 209 -14.86 5.06 -5.94
C VAL A 209 -14.80 5.11 -7.46
N ARG A 210 -13.62 5.30 -8.03
CA ARG A 210 -13.42 5.40 -9.47
C ARG A 210 -12.31 4.47 -9.95
N ALA A 211 -12.45 3.92 -11.14
CA ALA A 211 -11.38 3.14 -11.75
C ALA A 211 -10.17 4.04 -12.06
N ASP A 212 -8.95 3.48 -11.96
CA ASP A 212 -7.75 4.19 -12.38
C ASP A 212 -7.81 4.53 -13.88
N PRO A 213 -7.70 5.82 -14.29
CA PRO A 213 -7.80 6.22 -15.70
C PRO A 213 -6.75 5.54 -16.60
N GLY A 214 -5.55 5.26 -16.07
CA GLY A 214 -4.52 4.53 -16.80
C GLY A 214 -4.91 3.08 -17.07
N LYS A 215 -5.63 2.44 -16.14
CA LYS A 215 -6.21 1.10 -16.38
C LYS A 215 -7.35 1.16 -17.39
N VAL A 216 -8.22 2.15 -17.29
CA VAL A 216 -9.32 2.36 -18.25
C VAL A 216 -8.76 2.56 -19.65
N LYS A 217 -7.74 3.41 -19.80
CA LYS A 217 -7.05 3.65 -21.08
C LYS A 217 -6.37 2.39 -21.62
N ALA A 218 -5.73 1.60 -20.75
CA ALA A 218 -5.10 0.35 -21.17
C ALA A 218 -6.11 -0.68 -21.69
N ILE A 219 -7.27 -0.81 -21.02
CA ILE A 219 -8.36 -1.69 -21.46
C ILE A 219 -8.97 -1.17 -22.77
N ALA A 220 -9.21 0.14 -22.89
CA ALA A 220 -9.73 0.74 -24.11
C ALA A 220 -8.77 0.58 -25.31
N ALA A 221 -7.47 0.52 -25.04
CA ALA A 221 -6.43 0.29 -26.05
C ALA A 221 -6.14 -1.20 -26.33
N TRP A 222 -6.91 -2.14 -25.76
CA TRP A 222 -6.66 -3.56 -26.03
C TRP A 222 -6.89 -3.89 -27.51
N PRO A 223 -5.98 -4.68 -28.12
CA PRO A 223 -6.18 -5.11 -29.50
C PRO A 223 -7.36 -6.09 -29.56
N THR A 224 -8.09 -6.07 -30.68
CA THR A 224 -9.17 -7.03 -30.92
C THR A 224 -8.63 -8.47 -30.79
N PRO A 225 -9.19 -9.31 -29.90
CA PRO A 225 -8.71 -10.67 -29.70
C PRO A 225 -8.77 -11.47 -31.00
N ARG A 226 -7.66 -12.16 -31.33
CA ARG A 226 -7.58 -13.03 -32.51
C ARG A 226 -7.64 -14.52 -32.17
N SER A 227 -7.64 -14.85 -30.88
CA SER A 227 -7.63 -16.24 -30.41
C SER A 227 -8.42 -16.39 -29.10
N GLN A 228 -8.85 -17.62 -28.81
CA GLN A 228 -9.50 -17.94 -27.54
C GLN A 228 -8.58 -17.67 -26.33
N LYS A 229 -7.26 -17.83 -26.49
CA LYS A 229 -6.28 -17.53 -25.44
C LYS A 229 -6.22 -16.03 -25.16
N ASP A 230 -6.37 -15.19 -26.18
CA ASP A 230 -6.39 -13.73 -26.00
C ASP A 230 -7.70 -13.23 -25.41
N PHE A 231 -8.82 -13.90 -25.71
CA PHE A 231 -10.12 -13.60 -25.11
C PHE A 231 -10.22 -13.97 -23.61
N ARG A 232 -9.47 -14.99 -23.16
CA ARG A 232 -9.44 -15.43 -21.75
C ARG A 232 -8.52 -14.60 -20.85
N LYS A 233 -7.73 -13.68 -21.41
CA LYS A 233 -6.84 -12.78 -20.66
C LYS A 233 -7.59 -11.53 -20.23
#